data_AF-A0A0W1B047-F1
#
_entry.id   AF-A0A0W1B047-F1
#
_cell.length_a   1.000
_cell.length_b   1.000
_cell.length_c   1.000
_cell.angle_alpha   90.00
_cell.angle_beta   90.00
_cell.angle_gamma   90.00
#
_symmetry.space_group_name_H-M   'P 1'
#
loop_
_entity.id
_entity.type
_entity.pdbx_description
1 polymer ?
#
loop_
_entity_poly.entity_id
_entity_poly.type
_entity_poly.pdbx_seq_one_letter_code
_entity_poly.pdbx_strand_id
1 'polypeptide(L)'
;MEDSEIIQLYFARNETAIEETSKKYRNYCNRIAHNILTNVEDSEECVNDTFLGAWEAIPPKTPAKLSSFLGRITRNIALNKYDYYMAKKRNNKFDTILDELNDCLSSPDNVESQYEEEQIAESISNFLLKINEDHRNIFLRRYWYSDSLADIATRFSISESKTKSILFRTRKKLQLHLMKEGYIL
;
A
#
# COMPACT_ATOMS: atom_id res chain seq x y z
N MET A 1 -10.69 -14.39 -17.40
CA MET A 1 -9.28 -14.80 -17.47
C MET A 1 -8.70 -14.83 -16.07
N GLU A 2 -8.04 -15.93 -15.71
CA GLU A 2 -7.38 -16.15 -14.43
C GLU A 2 -6.00 -15.46 -14.38
N ASP A 3 -5.49 -15.23 -13.16
CA ASP A 3 -4.22 -14.51 -12.96
C ASP A 3 -3.05 -15.23 -13.65
N SER A 4 -3.05 -16.56 -13.62
CA SER A 4 -2.01 -17.39 -14.25
C SER A 4 -1.97 -17.23 -15.78
N GLU A 5 -3.13 -17.09 -16.42
CA GLU A 5 -3.24 -16.89 -17.86
C GLU A 5 -2.73 -15.49 -18.26
N ILE A 6 -3.08 -14.46 -17.49
CA ILE A 6 -2.58 -13.10 -17.69
C ILE A 6 -1.05 -13.07 -17.54
N ILE A 7 -0.50 -13.74 -16.52
CA ILE A 7 0.95 -13.84 -16.32
C ILE A 7 1.62 -14.53 -17.53
N GLN A 8 1.04 -15.60 -18.07
CA GLN A 8 1.58 -16.26 -19.27
C GLN A 8 1.61 -15.34 -20.48
N LEU A 9 0.61 -14.48 -20.67
CA LEU A 9 0.62 -13.47 -21.74
C LEU A 9 1.77 -12.46 -21.57
N TYR A 10 2.06 -12.02 -20.34
CA TYR A 10 3.24 -11.19 -20.06
C TYR A 10 4.55 -11.92 -20.40
N PHE A 11 4.69 -13.19 -19.99
CA PHE A 11 5.86 -14.02 -20.34
C PHE A 11 6.04 -14.17 -21.85
N ALA A 12 4.95 -14.32 -22.60
CA ALA A 12 4.95 -14.42 -24.04
C ALA A 12 5.15 -13.07 -24.75
N ARG A 13 5.27 -11.96 -24.01
CA ARG A 13 5.29 -10.59 -24.56
C ARG A 13 4.11 -10.33 -25.50
N ASN A 14 2.94 -10.85 -25.14
CA ASN A 14 1.69 -10.63 -25.88
C ASN A 14 0.98 -9.39 -25.32
N GLU A 15 0.74 -8.38 -26.16
CA GLU A 15 0.10 -7.11 -25.78
C GLU A 15 -1.30 -7.29 -25.16
N THR A 16 -2.01 -8.38 -25.47
CA THR A 16 -3.28 -8.74 -24.83
C THR A 16 -3.14 -8.86 -23.29
N ALA A 17 -1.93 -9.10 -22.76
CA ALA A 17 -1.65 -9.07 -21.33
C ALA A 17 -2.10 -7.76 -20.68
N ILE A 18 -1.85 -6.61 -21.33
CA ILE A 18 -2.21 -5.29 -20.80
C ILE A 18 -3.72 -5.11 -20.80
N GLU A 19 -4.39 -5.52 -21.87
CA GLU A 19 -5.84 -5.42 -21.99
C GLU A 19 -6.55 -6.26 -20.92
N GLU A 20 -6.15 -7.52 -20.75
CA GLU A 20 -6.75 -8.42 -19.77
C GLU A 20 -6.43 -8.02 -18.33
N THR A 21 -5.21 -7.52 -18.08
CA THR A 21 -4.84 -6.93 -16.79
C THR A 21 -5.69 -5.71 -16.49
N SER A 22 -5.88 -4.84 -17.48
CA SER A 22 -6.69 -3.64 -17.35
C SER A 22 -8.14 -3.96 -17.03
N LYS A 23 -8.76 -4.88 -17.80
CA LYS A 23 -10.13 -5.35 -17.56
C LYS A 23 -10.32 -5.84 -16.12
N LYS A 24 -9.34 -6.57 -15.57
CA LYS A 24 -9.45 -7.20 -14.26
C LYS A 24 -9.05 -6.29 -13.09
N TYR A 25 -8.02 -5.45 -13.25
CA TYR A 25 -7.40 -4.73 -12.13
C TYR A 25 -7.42 -3.20 -12.22
N ARG A 26 -7.92 -2.60 -13.31
CA ARG A 26 -7.96 -1.12 -13.45
C ARG A 26 -8.61 -0.45 -12.24
N ASN A 27 -9.78 -0.90 -11.80
CA ASN A 27 -10.47 -0.31 -10.65
C ASN A 27 -9.71 -0.51 -9.33
N TYR A 28 -9.05 -1.65 -9.17
CA TYR A 28 -8.23 -1.95 -7.99
C TYR A 28 -7.02 -1.02 -7.91
N CYS A 29 -6.26 -0.89 -9.00
CA CYS A 29 -5.10 0.00 -9.06
C CYS A 29 -5.53 1.47 -8.97
N ASN A 30 -6.58 1.87 -9.69
CA ASN A 30 -7.08 3.25 -9.65
C ASN A 30 -7.48 3.65 -8.21
N ARG A 31 -8.15 2.76 -7.47
CA ARG A 31 -8.49 3.03 -6.07
C ARG A 31 -7.27 3.27 -5.20
N ILE A 32 -6.20 2.48 -5.37
CA ILE A 32 -4.95 2.67 -4.62
C ILE A 32 -4.33 4.02 -4.94
N ALA A 33 -4.18 4.34 -6.23
CA ALA A 33 -3.58 5.61 -6.67
C ALA A 33 -4.42 6.81 -6.19
N HIS A 34 -5.75 6.74 -6.34
CA HIS A 34 -6.66 7.81 -5.98
C HIS A 34 -6.71 8.08 -4.48
N ASN A 35 -6.60 7.05 -3.65
CA ASN A 35 -6.52 7.23 -2.20
C ASN A 35 -5.27 8.01 -1.76
N ILE A 36 -4.20 8.02 -2.56
CA ILE A 36 -2.94 8.75 -2.29
C ILE A 36 -2.95 10.13 -2.96
N LEU A 37 -3.27 10.18 -4.24
CA LEU A 37 -3.13 11.37 -5.08
C LEU A 37 -4.35 12.28 -5.03
N THR A 38 -5.54 11.74 -4.79
CA THR A 38 -6.84 12.45 -4.78
C THR A 38 -7.18 13.25 -6.05
N ASN A 39 -6.41 13.07 -7.12
CA ASN A 39 -6.66 13.62 -8.45
C ASN A 39 -6.98 12.45 -9.41
N VAL A 40 -8.01 12.62 -10.26
CA VAL A 40 -8.51 11.54 -11.12
C VAL A 40 -7.52 11.27 -12.25
N GLU A 41 -7.06 12.32 -12.92
CA GLU A 41 -6.16 12.24 -14.07
C GLU A 41 -4.81 11.60 -13.69
N ASP A 42 -4.19 12.07 -12.61
CA ASP A 42 -2.96 11.51 -12.05
C ASP A 42 -3.15 10.03 -11.65
N SER A 43 -4.33 9.67 -11.13
CA SER A 43 -4.63 8.28 -10.76
C SER A 43 -4.75 7.38 -11.98
N GLU A 44 -5.35 7.87 -13.07
CA GLU A 44 -5.44 7.13 -14.34
C GLU A 44 -4.07 6.95 -14.99
N GLU A 45 -3.23 8.00 -14.96
CA GLU A 45 -1.84 7.93 -15.41
C GLU A 45 -1.05 6.88 -14.61
N CYS A 46 -1.14 6.90 -13.27
CA CYS A 46 -0.52 5.88 -12.41
C CYS A 46 -0.94 4.45 -12.76
N VAL A 47 -2.19 4.24 -13.16
CA VAL A 47 -2.66 2.90 -13.57
C VAL A 47 -2.02 2.47 -14.88
N ASN A 48 -1.89 3.37 -15.84
CA ASN A 48 -1.21 3.06 -17.10
C ASN A 48 0.28 2.77 -16.85
N ASP A 49 0.96 3.59 -16.05
CA ASP A 49 2.35 3.37 -15.65
C ASP A 49 2.51 2.06 -14.87
N THR A 50 1.51 1.65 -14.09
CA THR A 50 1.52 0.35 -13.40
C THR A 50 1.57 -0.80 -14.39
N PHE A 51 0.76 -0.76 -15.45
CA PHE A 51 0.72 -1.84 -16.42
C PHE A 51 1.98 -1.88 -17.28
N LEU A 52 2.57 -0.72 -17.58
CA LEU A 52 3.90 -0.62 -18.18
C LEU A 52 4.98 -1.19 -17.25
N GLY A 53 4.99 -0.82 -15.97
CA GLY A 53 5.93 -1.36 -15.00
C GLY A 53 5.78 -2.88 -14.80
N ALA A 54 4.55 -3.40 -14.87
CA ALA A 54 4.30 -4.84 -14.87
C ALA A 54 4.85 -5.52 -16.13
N TRP A 55 4.67 -4.90 -17.31
CA TRP A 55 5.27 -5.36 -18.55
C TRP A 55 6.79 -5.40 -18.45
N GLU A 56 7.44 -4.34 -17.98
CA GLU A 56 8.90 -4.30 -17.86
C GLU A 56 9.44 -5.33 -16.87
N ALA A 57 8.71 -5.58 -15.78
CA ALA A 57 9.16 -6.46 -14.72
C ALA A 57 8.89 -7.96 -14.96
N ILE A 58 7.89 -8.30 -15.78
CA ILE A 58 7.50 -9.68 -16.10
C ILE A 58 7.78 -9.95 -17.58
N PRO A 59 8.70 -10.88 -17.93
CA PRO A 59 9.70 -11.59 -17.11
C PRO A 59 10.91 -10.70 -16.71
N PRO A 60 11.74 -11.09 -15.70
CA PRO A 60 11.81 -12.42 -15.08
C PRO A 60 11.00 -12.58 -13.79
N LYS A 61 10.37 -11.54 -13.26
CA LYS A 61 9.59 -11.67 -12.03
C LYS A 61 8.36 -12.53 -12.26
N THR A 62 8.11 -13.47 -11.36
CA THR A 62 6.90 -14.29 -11.36
C THR A 62 6.09 -13.96 -10.10
N PRO A 63 5.04 -13.12 -10.21
CA PRO A 63 4.29 -12.72 -9.04
C PRO A 63 3.47 -13.90 -8.49
N ALA A 64 3.60 -14.18 -7.18
CA ALA A 64 2.79 -15.19 -6.52
C ALA A 64 1.30 -14.83 -6.48
N LYS A 65 1.00 -13.53 -6.37
CA LYS A 65 -0.35 -12.96 -6.52
C LYS A 65 -0.27 -11.70 -7.39
N LEU A 66 -0.95 -11.72 -8.53
CA LEU A 66 -0.88 -10.63 -9.51
C LEU A 66 -1.46 -9.33 -8.92
N SER A 67 -2.55 -9.40 -8.17
CA SER A 67 -3.13 -8.24 -7.48
C SER A 67 -2.16 -7.56 -6.53
N SER A 68 -1.48 -8.31 -5.66
CA SER A 68 -0.49 -7.76 -4.73
C SER A 68 0.72 -7.15 -5.45
N PHE A 69 1.15 -7.77 -6.56
CA PHE A 69 2.24 -7.27 -7.39
C PHE A 69 1.89 -5.93 -8.05
N LEU A 70 0.73 -5.87 -8.73
CA LEU A 70 0.23 -4.64 -9.34
C LEU A 70 0.00 -3.56 -8.30
N GLY A 71 -0.63 -3.90 -7.16
CA GLY A 71 -0.88 -2.95 -6.09
C GLY A 71 0.40 -2.34 -5.51
N ARG A 72 1.49 -3.11 -5.39
CA ARG A 72 2.80 -2.59 -4.97
C ARG A 72 3.37 -1.61 -6.00
N ILE A 73 3.33 -1.96 -7.29
CA ILE A 73 3.80 -1.07 -8.36
C ILE A 73 2.99 0.23 -8.35
N THR A 74 1.65 0.14 -8.35
CA THR A 74 0.77 1.31 -8.32
C THR A 74 1.03 2.20 -7.12
N ARG A 75 1.14 1.62 -5.91
CA ARG A 75 1.38 2.37 -4.68
C ARG A 75 2.72 3.11 -4.76
N ASN A 76 3.77 2.46 -5.25
CA ASN A 76 5.09 3.07 -5.38
C ASN A 76 5.08 4.26 -6.36
N ILE A 77 4.45 4.10 -7.53
CA ILE A 77 4.32 5.18 -8.53
C ILE A 77 3.52 6.36 -7.94
N ALA A 78 2.41 6.07 -7.27
CA ALA A 78 1.57 7.08 -6.65
C ALA A 78 2.30 7.84 -5.53
N LEU A 79 3.10 7.16 -4.71
CA LEU A 79 3.95 7.80 -3.69
C LEU A 79 5.03 8.69 -4.33
N ASN A 80 5.72 8.21 -5.36
CA ASN A 80 6.73 9.01 -6.05
C ASN A 80 6.13 10.30 -6.64
N LYS A 81 4.94 10.22 -7.25
CA LYS A 81 4.20 11.40 -7.72
C LYS A 81 3.76 12.30 -6.57
N TYR A 82 3.27 11.71 -5.48
CA TYR A 82 2.89 12.44 -4.27
C TYR A 82 4.05 13.28 -3.73
N ASP A 83 5.23 12.67 -3.56
CA ASP A 83 6.43 13.34 -3.05
C ASP A 83 6.88 14.48 -3.97
N TYR A 84 6.85 14.26 -5.30
CA TYR A 84 7.14 15.28 -6.29
C TYR A 84 6.19 16.49 -6.21
N TYR A 85 4.90 16.26 -5.94
CA TYR A 85 3.90 17.33 -5.76
C TYR A 85 3.98 17.99 -4.38
N MET A 86 4.28 17.24 -3.32
CA MET A 86 4.41 17.76 -1.95
C MET A 86 5.64 18.65 -1.78
N ALA A 87 6.71 18.43 -2.56
CA ALA A 87 7.80 19.39 -2.69
C ALA A 87 7.31 20.78 -3.15
N LYS A 88 6.10 20.88 -3.73
CA LYS A 88 5.52 22.11 -4.26
C LYS A 88 4.37 22.68 -3.42
N LYS A 89 3.54 21.88 -2.73
CA LYS A 89 2.45 22.35 -1.82
C LYS A 89 2.08 21.29 -0.77
N ARG A 90 2.01 21.66 0.52
CA ARG A 90 1.42 20.85 1.61
C ARG A 90 -0.11 20.99 1.62
N ASN A 91 -0.83 19.93 2.00
CA ASN A 91 -2.23 19.88 2.50
C ASN A 91 -3.13 18.88 1.75
N ASN A 92 -2.85 17.58 1.85
CA ASN A 92 -3.73 16.52 1.33
C ASN A 92 -4.19 15.53 2.42
N LYS A 93 -5.29 14.81 2.17
CA LYS A 93 -5.86 13.77 3.05
C LYS A 93 -4.86 12.64 3.37
N PHE A 94 -3.90 12.40 2.47
CA PHE A 94 -2.86 11.39 2.68
C PHE A 94 -1.86 11.82 3.77
N ASP A 95 -1.63 13.13 3.97
CA ASP A 95 -0.79 13.65 5.07
C ASP A 95 -1.30 13.16 6.43
N THR A 96 -2.61 13.15 6.65
CA THR A 96 -3.20 12.65 7.91
C THR A 96 -2.87 11.18 8.16
N ILE A 97 -2.74 10.36 7.11
CA ILE A 97 -2.37 8.94 7.24
C ILE A 97 -0.88 8.81 7.59
N LEU A 98 -0.03 9.66 6.99
CA LEU A 98 1.40 9.72 7.31
C LEU A 98 1.63 10.19 8.74
N ASP A 99 0.92 11.23 9.19
CA ASP A 99 0.99 11.73 10.57
C ASP A 99 0.61 10.65 11.59
N GLU A 100 -0.45 9.87 11.31
CA GLU A 100 -0.83 8.73 12.16
C GLU A 100 0.29 7.68 12.30
N LEU A 101 1.08 7.46 11.25
CA LEU A 101 2.22 6.54 11.26
C LEU A 101 3.45 7.14 11.93
N ASN A 102 3.73 8.43 11.74
CA ASN A 102 4.84 9.13 12.39
C ASN A 102 4.70 9.10 13.91
N ASP A 103 3.48 9.24 14.44
CA ASP A 103 3.18 9.07 15.87
C ASP A 103 3.52 7.66 16.42
N CYS A 104 3.62 6.66 15.53
CA CYS A 104 3.91 5.27 15.88
C CYS A 104 5.41 4.94 15.79
N LEU A 105 6.12 5.58 14.85
CA LEU A 105 7.48 5.18 14.42
C LEU A 105 8.57 6.07 15.00
N SER A 106 8.34 6.71 16.15
CA SER A 106 9.29 7.64 16.78
C SER A 106 10.74 7.14 16.72
N SER A 107 11.52 7.65 15.79
CA SER A 107 12.97 7.52 15.77
C SER A 107 13.62 8.73 15.09
N PRO A 108 14.79 9.16 15.58
CA PRO A 108 15.52 10.31 15.09
C PRO A 108 16.00 10.05 13.65
N ASP A 109 16.19 11.13 12.89
CA ASP A 109 16.70 11.18 11.51
C ASP A 109 17.95 10.31 11.27
N ASN A 110 17.78 9.00 11.12
CA ASN A 110 18.84 8.08 10.74
C ASN A 110 18.52 7.53 9.36
N VAL A 111 19.51 7.64 8.47
CA VAL A 111 19.50 6.98 7.16
C VAL A 111 19.66 5.48 7.43
N GLU A 112 18.54 4.76 7.51
CA GLU A 112 18.53 3.30 7.61
C GLU A 112 19.08 2.68 6.31
N SER A 113 19.83 1.60 6.43
CA SER A 113 20.29 0.81 5.29
C SER A 113 19.14 -0.07 4.76
N GLN A 114 19.21 -0.46 3.47
CA GLN A 114 18.21 -1.36 2.87
C GLN A 114 18.02 -2.67 3.67
N TYR A 115 19.08 -3.18 4.29
CA TYR A 115 19.02 -4.37 5.14
C TYR A 115 18.22 -4.15 6.43
N GLU A 116 18.31 -2.95 7.02
CA GLU A 116 17.50 -2.58 8.19
C GLU A 116 16.04 -2.39 7.81
N GLU A 117 15.75 -1.75 6.67
CA GLU A 117 14.38 -1.62 6.14
C GLU A 117 13.71 -2.98 5.93
N GLU A 118 14.44 -3.96 5.38
CA GLU A 118 13.94 -5.32 5.16
C GLU A 118 13.63 -6.04 6.48
N GLN A 119 14.49 -5.90 7.50
CA GLN A 119 14.26 -6.48 8.83
C GLN A 119 13.07 -5.82 9.56
N ILE A 120 12.94 -4.50 9.47
CA ILE A 120 11.79 -3.77 10.01
C ILE A 120 10.50 -4.24 9.33
N ALA A 121 10.50 -4.37 8.00
CA ALA A 121 9.35 -4.86 7.25
C ALA A 121 8.95 -6.29 7.66
N GLU A 122 9.93 -7.17 7.88
CA GLU A 122 9.69 -8.52 8.40
C GLU A 122 9.11 -8.51 9.82
N SER A 123 9.65 -7.68 10.71
CA SER A 123 9.13 -7.49 12.07
C SER A 123 7.67 -7.02 12.06
N ILE A 124 7.33 -6.01 11.25
CA ILE A 124 5.96 -5.52 11.08
C ILE A 124 5.05 -6.64 10.56
N SER A 125 5.50 -7.41 9.56
CA SER A 125 4.75 -8.54 9.01
C SER A 125 4.46 -9.58 10.10
N ASN A 126 5.47 -9.97 10.88
CA ASN A 126 5.36 -10.92 11.97
C ASN A 126 4.42 -10.44 13.07
N PHE A 127 4.43 -9.14 13.39
CA PHE A 127 3.46 -8.53 14.31
C PHE A 127 2.04 -8.62 13.77
N LEU A 128 1.82 -8.23 12.51
CA LEU A 128 0.50 -8.21 11.89
C LEU A 128 -0.09 -9.62 11.80
N LEU A 129 0.74 -10.65 11.61
CA LEU A 129 0.28 -12.05 11.63
C LEU A 129 -0.19 -12.54 13.01
N LYS A 130 0.27 -11.91 14.10
CA LYS A 130 -0.06 -12.30 15.49
C LYS A 130 -1.30 -11.61 16.05
N ILE A 131 -1.76 -10.52 15.44
CA ILE A 131 -2.98 -9.82 15.88
C ILE A 131 -4.24 -10.41 15.27
N ASN A 132 -5.40 -10.05 15.82
CA ASN A 132 -6.71 -10.44 15.28
C ASN A 132 -6.82 -10.06 13.79
N GLU A 133 -7.39 -10.96 12.98
CA GLU A 133 -7.50 -10.80 11.54
C GLU A 133 -8.24 -9.52 11.10
N ASP A 134 -9.37 -9.17 11.73
CA ASP A 134 -10.09 -7.93 11.41
C ASP A 134 -9.23 -6.71 11.75
N HIS A 135 -8.51 -6.74 12.87
CA HIS A 135 -7.61 -5.65 13.25
C HIS A 135 -6.45 -5.50 12.26
N ARG A 136 -5.86 -6.62 11.81
CA ARG A 136 -4.85 -6.65 10.74
C ARG A 136 -5.40 -6.07 9.46
N ASN A 137 -6.59 -6.51 9.04
CA ASN A 137 -7.19 -6.07 7.79
C ASN A 137 -7.55 -4.58 7.86
N ILE A 138 -8.13 -4.10 8.97
CA ILE A 138 -8.38 -2.67 9.21
C ILE A 138 -7.08 -1.86 9.12
N PHE A 139 -5.99 -2.35 9.73
CA PHE A 139 -4.67 -1.71 9.68
C PHE A 139 -4.14 -1.62 8.25
N LEU A 140 -4.18 -2.73 7.49
CA LEU A 140 -3.76 -2.76 6.09
C LEU A 140 -4.64 -1.84 5.22
N ARG A 141 -5.96 -1.82 5.41
CA ARG A 141 -6.86 -0.90 4.68
C ARG A 141 -6.47 0.55 4.93
N ARG A 142 -6.12 0.92 6.17
CA ARG A 142 -5.72 2.30 6.49
C ARG A 142 -4.34 2.67 5.94
N TYR A 143 -3.32 1.85 6.15
CA TYR A 143 -1.92 2.26 5.92
C TYR A 143 -1.32 1.75 4.61
N TRP A 144 -1.76 0.58 4.13
CA TRP A 144 -1.33 0.07 2.84
C TRP A 144 -2.20 0.60 1.71
N TYR A 145 -3.52 0.50 1.86
CA TYR A 145 -4.48 0.93 0.83
C TYR A 145 -4.89 2.40 0.95
N SER A 146 -4.52 3.10 2.03
CA SER A 146 -4.86 4.51 2.25
C SER A 146 -6.36 4.79 2.28
N ASP A 147 -7.19 3.81 2.65
CA ASP A 147 -8.63 4.00 2.74
C ASP A 147 -9.02 5.06 3.79
N SER A 148 -10.13 5.74 3.52
CA SER A 148 -10.75 6.62 4.50
C SER A 148 -11.34 5.81 5.67
N LEU A 149 -11.46 6.47 6.83
CA LEU A 149 -12.10 5.87 8.00
C LEU A 149 -13.55 5.47 7.73
N ALA A 150 -14.26 6.24 6.89
CA ALA A 150 -15.62 5.95 6.46
C ALA A 150 -15.68 4.66 5.62
N ASP A 151 -14.81 4.50 4.64
CA ASP A 151 -14.76 3.28 3.80
C ASP A 151 -14.48 2.03 4.64
N ILE A 152 -13.55 2.15 5.59
CA ILE A 152 -13.21 1.05 6.51
C ILE A 152 -14.41 0.75 7.42
N ALA A 153 -15.02 1.77 8.00
CA ALA A 153 -16.21 1.62 8.86
C ALA A 153 -17.34 0.88 8.13
N THR A 154 -17.66 1.30 6.90
CA THR A 154 -18.64 0.63 6.05
C THR A 154 -18.26 -0.82 5.75
N ARG A 155 -17.01 -1.07 5.32
CA ARG A 155 -16.53 -2.41 4.96
C ARG A 155 -16.64 -3.40 6.11
N PHE A 156 -16.33 -2.98 7.33
CA PHE A 156 -16.35 -3.84 8.52
C PHE A 156 -17.66 -3.73 9.32
N SER A 157 -18.65 -2.95 8.84
CA SER A 157 -19.93 -2.72 9.53
C SER A 157 -19.75 -2.26 10.99
N ILE A 158 -18.84 -1.33 11.21
CA ILE A 158 -18.55 -0.70 12.50
C ILE A 158 -18.62 0.83 12.37
N SER A 159 -18.66 1.55 13.48
CA SER A 159 -18.61 3.02 13.45
C SER A 159 -17.20 3.53 13.15
N GLU A 160 -17.08 4.72 12.54
CA GLU A 160 -15.78 5.38 12.35
C GLU A 160 -15.02 5.57 13.66
N SER A 161 -15.73 5.84 14.76
CA SER A 161 -15.14 5.95 16.09
C SER A 161 -14.51 4.63 16.56
N LYS A 162 -15.18 3.49 16.30
CA LYS A 162 -14.63 2.17 16.59
C LYS A 162 -13.43 1.87 15.68
N THR A 163 -13.48 2.23 14.40
CA THR A 163 -12.35 2.13 13.47
C THR A 163 -11.13 2.91 13.98
N LYS A 164 -11.30 4.18 14.34
CA LYS A 164 -10.24 5.02 14.94
C LYS A 164 -9.63 4.37 16.19
N SER A 165 -10.49 3.86 17.08
CA SER A 165 -10.06 3.20 18.32
C SER A 165 -9.26 1.93 18.06
N ILE A 166 -9.66 1.11 17.09
CA ILE A 166 -8.92 -0.10 16.69
C ILE A 166 -7.55 0.29 16.13
N LEU A 167 -7.52 1.22 15.17
CA LEU A 167 -6.27 1.68 14.54
C LEU A 167 -5.30 2.23 15.58
N PHE A 168 -5.76 3.12 16.47
CA PHE A 168 -4.92 3.68 17.53
C PHE A 168 -4.31 2.60 18.43
N ARG A 169 -5.12 1.66 18.91
CA ARG A 169 -4.65 0.56 19.76
C ARG A 169 -3.68 -0.36 19.01
N THR A 170 -3.91 -0.62 17.74
CA THR A 170 -3.01 -1.44 16.92
C THR A 170 -1.68 -0.72 16.70
N ARG A 171 -1.68 0.59 16.41
CA ARG A 171 -0.45 1.39 16.32
C ARG A 171 0.34 1.38 17.63
N LYS A 172 -0.31 1.57 18.78
CA LYS A 172 0.37 1.49 20.09
C LYS A 172 0.97 0.12 20.37
N LYS A 173 0.31 -0.97 19.96
CA LYS A 173 0.87 -2.32 20.06
C LYS A 173 2.05 -2.53 19.11
N LEU A 174 1.99 -1.98 17.90
CA LEU A 174 3.10 -2.05 16.94
C LEU A 174 4.31 -1.27 17.46
N GLN A 175 4.11 -0.04 17.96
CA GLN A 175 5.14 0.77 18.60
C GLN A 175 5.84 -0.03 19.71
N LEU A 176 5.08 -0.61 20.65
CA LEU A 176 5.65 -1.43 21.71
C LEU A 176 6.37 -2.69 21.20
N HIS A 177 5.96 -3.25 20.06
CA HIS A 177 6.65 -4.37 19.44
C HIS A 177 8.01 -3.94 18.88
N LEU A 178 8.03 -2.86 18.09
CA LEU A 178 9.25 -2.33 17.49
C LEU A 178 10.26 -1.83 18.53
N MET A 179 9.79 -1.26 19.65
CA MET A 179 10.65 -0.90 20.78
C MET A 179 11.35 -2.12 21.39
N LYS A 180 10.62 -3.23 21.54
CA LYS A 180 11.18 -4.47 22.11
C LYS A 180 12.19 -5.15 21.20
N GLU A 181 12.00 -5.03 19.89
CA GLU A 181 12.92 -5.53 18.87
C GLU A 181 14.13 -4.58 18.67
N GLY A 182 14.11 -3.39 19.29
CA GLY A 182 15.21 -2.42 19.25
C GLY A 182 15.21 -1.48 18.03
N TYR A 183 14.11 -1.43 17.27
CA TYR A 183 14.00 -0.56 16.09
C TYR A 183 13.64 0.88 16.41
N ILE A 184 13.01 1.14 17.56
CA ILE A 184 12.63 2.49 17.99
C ILE A 184 12.90 2.68 19.49
N LEU A 185 13.22 3.91 19.90
CA LEU A 185 13.58 4.29 21.27
C LEU A 185 12.38 4.56 22.16
#